data_AF-A0A0U3QE04-F1
#
_entry.id   AF-A0A0U3QE04-F1
#
_cell.length_a   1.000
_cell.length_b   1.000
_cell.length_c   1.000
_cell.angle_alpha   90.00
_cell.angle_beta   90.00
_cell.angle_gamma   90.00
#
_symmetry.space_group_name_H-M   'P 1'
#
loop_
_entity.id
_entity.type
_entity.pdbx_description
1 polymer ?
#
loop_
_entity_poly.entity_id
_entity_poly.type
_entity_poly.pdbx_seq_one_letter_code
_entity_poly.pdbx_strand_id
1 'polypeptide(L)'
;MTYRRALIPAAVGGALLALLTLWAGASASALRLQGTGNVFDIESATALRTLLSPWSYSGVSGGALYADLYRTAMQIRFVTLFLFFVAGALLLLRRLPPVQGSTPATLLALWAWAPVAATLAVTVSAPWLIASRGHGSFRVLPQVASVIASGGPVAVVAGLLTAPVMVVLARVMNVDPEPLPRRDVPPLAARLAASAGTAVVALSLVVLSYQSVAAWIQTSFPGEGLLSEPGDLLREWLLLGAWSGPSTAPLGDWLLYRVADVVMLAVVWWALRLLPGLLTEATAPAMAAGAVCATVLGLLASQLLHWATDDTTTVRGPVSLVAGLGGGVPAALTFGAVAGIAAVVTLRLAGRRDTADAAG
;
A
#
# COMPACT_ATOMS: atom_id res chain seq x y z
N MET A 1 -23.93 -3.96 7.46
CA MET A 1 -23.33 -5.15 8.12
C MET A 1 -23.05 -4.83 9.59
N THR A 2 -23.49 -5.67 10.53
CA THR A 2 -23.21 -5.46 11.97
C THR A 2 -21.74 -5.73 12.29
N TYR A 3 -21.21 -5.11 13.35
CA TYR A 3 -19.80 -5.28 13.77
C TYR A 3 -19.41 -6.75 13.92
N ARG A 4 -20.26 -7.54 14.57
CA ARG A 4 -20.01 -8.98 14.80
C ARG A 4 -19.87 -9.76 13.50
N ARG A 5 -20.69 -9.47 12.49
CA ARG A 5 -20.66 -10.15 11.18
C ARG A 5 -19.44 -9.75 10.34
N ALA A 6 -18.94 -8.52 10.50
CA ALA A 6 -17.71 -8.07 9.83
C ALA A 6 -16.43 -8.53 10.54
N LEU A 7 -16.48 -8.77 11.85
CA LEU A 7 -15.31 -9.15 12.65
C LEU A 7 -14.76 -10.53 12.30
N ILE A 8 -15.63 -11.51 12.09
CA ILE A 8 -15.22 -12.88 11.75
C ILE A 8 -14.40 -12.92 10.44
N PRO A 9 -14.89 -12.42 9.29
CA PRO A 9 -14.10 -12.42 8.06
C PRO A 9 -12.84 -11.55 8.18
N ALA A 10 -12.89 -10.42 8.89
CA ALA A 10 -11.70 -9.59 9.12
C ALA A 10 -10.63 -10.32 9.94
N ALA A 11 -11.02 -11.01 11.02
CA ALA A 11 -10.11 -11.78 11.87
C ALA A 11 -9.52 -12.99 11.13
N VAL A 12 -10.34 -13.73 10.38
CA VAL A 12 -9.87 -14.86 9.56
C VAL A 12 -8.90 -14.36 8.49
N GLY A 13 -9.23 -13.25 7.81
CA GLY A 13 -8.33 -12.64 6.83
C GLY A 13 -7.02 -12.16 7.44
N GLY A 14 -7.07 -11.50 8.60
CA GLY A 14 -5.86 -11.08 9.32
C GLY A 14 -4.99 -12.26 9.72
N ALA A 15 -5.59 -13.34 10.22
CA ALA A 15 -4.87 -14.56 10.56
C ALA A 15 -4.25 -15.21 9.32
N LEU A 16 -5.00 -15.31 8.21
CA LEU A 16 -4.50 -15.85 6.95
C LEU A 16 -3.34 -15.03 6.38
N LEU A 17 -3.45 -13.69 6.39
CA LEU A 17 -2.38 -12.79 5.95
C LEU A 17 -1.12 -12.96 6.81
N ALA A 18 -1.26 -13.02 8.13
CA ALA A 18 -0.16 -13.25 9.06
C ALA A 18 0.47 -14.63 8.86
N LEU A 19 -0.34 -15.68 8.64
CA LEU A 19 0.15 -17.04 8.37
C LEU A 19 0.89 -17.13 7.03
N LEU A 20 0.37 -16.52 5.96
CA LEU A 20 1.00 -16.52 4.65
C LEU A 20 2.33 -15.76 4.67
N THR A 21 2.39 -14.62 5.34
CA THR A 21 3.64 -13.85 5.51
C THR A 21 4.64 -14.58 6.41
N LEU A 22 4.16 -15.24 7.47
CA LEU A 22 4.99 -16.10 8.32
C LEU A 22 5.57 -17.28 7.54
N TRP A 23 4.73 -17.95 6.75
CA TRP A 23 5.14 -19.05 5.87
C TRP A 23 6.18 -18.58 4.85
N ALA A 24 5.95 -17.43 4.22
CA ALA A 24 6.88 -16.79 3.31
C ALA A 24 8.25 -16.53 3.99
N GLY A 25 8.25 -16.02 5.22
CA GLY A 25 9.47 -15.82 6.01
C GLY A 25 10.19 -17.11 6.41
N ALA A 26 9.43 -18.19 6.69
CA ALA A 26 9.99 -19.51 6.97
C ALA A 26 10.66 -20.11 5.72
N SER A 27 10.06 -19.93 4.54
CA SER A 27 10.62 -20.38 3.26
C SER A 27 11.98 -19.74 2.95
N ALA A 28 12.23 -18.51 3.40
CA ALA A 28 13.56 -17.88 3.28
C ALA A 28 14.68 -18.68 3.97
N SER A 29 14.34 -19.39 5.06
CA SER A 29 15.28 -20.27 5.78
C SER A 29 15.44 -21.60 5.06
N ALA A 30 14.35 -22.14 4.51
CA ALA A 30 14.35 -23.38 3.73
C ALA A 30 15.21 -23.26 2.45
N LEU A 31 15.27 -22.06 1.85
CA LEU A 31 16.12 -21.79 0.68
C LEU A 31 17.63 -21.90 0.97
N ARG A 32 18.06 -21.96 2.24
CA ARG A 32 19.48 -22.14 2.62
C ARG A 32 19.94 -23.60 2.66
N LEU A 33 19.05 -24.59 2.57
CA LEU A 33 19.45 -26.00 2.66
C LEU A 33 20.23 -26.46 1.42
N GLN A 34 21.28 -27.26 1.62
CA GLN A 34 22.03 -27.92 0.54
C GLN A 34 21.10 -28.88 -0.22
N GLY A 35 20.48 -28.40 -1.30
CA GLY A 35 19.55 -29.18 -2.13
C GLY A 35 18.60 -28.32 -2.98
N THR A 36 18.38 -27.05 -2.57
CA THR A 36 17.53 -26.11 -3.33
C THR A 36 18.13 -25.67 -4.67
N GLY A 37 19.44 -25.76 -4.82
CA GLY A 37 20.15 -25.48 -6.10
C GLY A 37 19.81 -26.44 -7.23
N ASN A 38 19.17 -27.59 -6.95
CA ASN A 38 18.72 -28.53 -7.98
C ASN A 38 17.34 -28.15 -8.57
N VAL A 39 16.58 -27.27 -7.90
CA VAL A 39 15.22 -26.87 -8.31
C VAL A 39 15.17 -25.41 -8.76
N PHE A 40 15.97 -24.55 -8.13
CA PHE A 40 16.09 -23.14 -8.49
C PHE A 40 17.54 -22.80 -8.81
N ASP A 41 17.73 -22.00 -9.85
CA ASP A 41 19.04 -21.39 -10.12
C ASP A 41 19.46 -20.47 -8.96
N ILE A 42 20.77 -20.33 -8.75
CA ILE A 42 21.38 -19.62 -7.63
C ILE A 42 20.91 -18.16 -7.57
N GLU A 43 20.79 -17.51 -8.73
CA GLU A 43 20.33 -16.13 -8.82
C GLU A 43 18.86 -15.98 -8.38
N SER A 44 17.99 -16.89 -8.85
CA SER A 44 16.58 -16.93 -8.47
C SER A 44 16.38 -17.23 -6.98
N ALA A 45 17.13 -18.18 -6.43
CA ALA A 45 17.08 -18.51 -5.00
C ALA A 45 17.55 -17.34 -4.13
N THR A 46 18.57 -16.60 -4.57
CA THR A 46 19.10 -15.42 -3.86
C THR A 46 18.13 -14.25 -3.93
N ALA A 47 17.52 -14.00 -5.09
CA ALA A 47 16.49 -12.99 -5.26
C ALA A 47 15.26 -13.30 -4.37
N LEU A 48 14.81 -14.56 -4.37
CA LEU A 48 13.65 -14.99 -3.59
C LEU A 48 13.93 -14.90 -2.09
N ARG A 49 15.14 -15.27 -1.67
CA ARG A 49 15.58 -15.09 -0.28
C ARG A 49 15.59 -13.62 0.11
N THR A 50 16.08 -12.73 -0.74
CA THR A 50 16.11 -11.28 -0.48
C THR A 50 14.69 -10.75 -0.29
N LEU A 51 13.77 -11.16 -1.16
CA LEU A 51 12.35 -10.77 -1.13
C LEU A 51 11.61 -11.27 0.11
N LEU A 52 11.91 -12.50 0.56
CA LEU A 52 11.25 -13.13 1.71
C LEU A 52 11.90 -12.79 3.05
N SER A 53 13.16 -12.33 3.04
CA SER A 53 13.94 -12.01 4.24
C SER A 53 13.27 -11.04 5.22
N PRO A 54 12.48 -10.03 4.80
CA PRO A 54 11.85 -9.09 5.73
C PRO A 54 10.85 -9.77 6.68
N TRP A 55 10.30 -10.92 6.30
CA TRP A 55 9.32 -11.65 7.11
C TRP A 55 9.92 -12.82 7.89
N SER A 56 11.24 -13.02 7.79
CA SER A 56 11.92 -14.19 8.36
C SER A 56 12.32 -13.99 9.82
N TYR A 57 12.18 -15.04 10.63
CA TYR A 57 12.73 -15.08 12.00
C TYR A 57 14.24 -15.36 12.05
N SER A 58 14.87 -15.75 10.95
CA SER A 58 16.29 -16.16 10.89
C SER A 58 17.23 -15.04 10.40
N GLY A 59 17.29 -13.94 11.15
CA GLY A 59 17.89 -12.69 10.68
C GLY A 59 19.19 -12.22 11.36
N VAL A 60 19.58 -12.74 12.52
CA VAL A 60 20.69 -12.16 13.30
C VAL A 60 21.70 -13.22 13.74
N SER A 61 22.94 -13.05 13.29
CA SER A 61 24.14 -13.74 13.80
C SER A 61 24.81 -12.80 14.82
N GLY A 62 24.32 -12.79 16.05
CA GLY A 62 24.80 -11.91 17.12
C GLY A 62 24.51 -12.50 18.50
N GLY A 63 25.03 -11.89 19.56
CA GLY A 63 24.82 -12.36 20.95
C GLY A 63 23.33 -12.45 21.34
N ALA A 64 23.03 -13.22 22.40
CA ALA A 64 21.67 -13.56 22.82
C ALA A 64 20.72 -12.34 22.92
N LEU A 65 21.21 -11.20 23.43
CA LEU A 65 20.43 -9.96 23.55
C LEU A 65 19.96 -9.39 22.21
N TYR A 66 20.79 -9.45 21.15
CA TYR A 66 20.43 -8.97 19.82
C TYR A 66 19.42 -9.90 19.14
N ALA A 67 19.55 -11.21 19.38
CA ALA A 67 18.60 -12.21 18.91
C ALA A 67 17.22 -12.03 19.58
N ASP A 68 17.18 -11.72 20.88
CA ASP A 68 15.94 -11.43 21.60
C ASP A 68 15.26 -10.16 21.07
N LEU A 69 16.01 -9.07 20.88
CA LEU A 69 15.47 -7.84 20.27
C LEU A 69 14.89 -8.09 18.87
N TYR A 70 15.57 -8.89 18.05
CA TYR A 70 15.08 -9.27 16.73
C TYR A 70 13.77 -10.06 16.82
N ARG A 71 13.71 -11.03 17.74
CA ARG A 71 12.50 -11.82 17.99
C ARG A 71 11.34 -10.94 18.46
N THR A 72 11.58 -10.00 19.37
CA THR A 72 10.59 -9.01 19.81
C THR A 72 10.11 -8.15 18.64
N ALA A 73 11.01 -7.68 17.79
CA ALA A 73 10.65 -6.88 16.63
C ALA A 73 9.72 -7.65 15.67
N MET A 74 10.03 -8.92 15.41
CA MET A 74 9.19 -9.79 14.58
C MET A 74 7.83 -10.08 15.23
N GLN A 75 7.76 -10.30 16.54
CA GLN A 75 6.49 -10.45 17.26
C GLN A 75 5.63 -9.19 17.12
N ILE A 76 6.21 -8.00 17.35
CA ILE A 76 5.53 -6.72 17.16
C ILE A 76 5.03 -6.60 15.72
N ARG A 77 5.85 -6.95 14.72
CA ARG A 77 5.48 -6.90 13.30
C ARG A 77 4.25 -7.76 12.99
N PHE A 78 4.23 -9.03 13.40
CA PHE A 78 3.09 -9.89 13.10
C PHE A 78 1.82 -9.49 13.85
N VAL A 79 1.94 -9.08 15.11
CA VAL A 79 0.79 -8.59 15.90
C VAL A 79 0.23 -7.31 15.30
N THR A 80 1.08 -6.34 14.96
CA THR A 80 0.65 -5.07 14.35
C THR A 80 0.09 -5.27 12.95
N LEU A 81 0.65 -6.18 12.14
CA LEU A 81 0.09 -6.58 10.85
C LEU A 81 -1.35 -7.07 11.01
N PHE A 82 -1.56 -8.00 11.94
CA PHE A 82 -2.90 -8.52 12.25
C PHE A 82 -3.84 -7.39 12.66
N LEU A 83 -3.43 -6.55 13.63
CA LEU A 83 -4.28 -5.47 14.15
C LEU A 83 -4.63 -4.41 13.09
N PHE A 84 -3.66 -3.91 12.33
CA PHE A 84 -3.89 -2.90 11.29
C PHE A 84 -4.73 -3.46 10.14
N PHE A 85 -4.49 -4.72 9.75
CA PHE A 85 -5.29 -5.36 8.72
C PHE A 85 -6.74 -5.55 9.18
N VAL A 86 -6.95 -6.12 10.38
CA VAL A 86 -8.29 -6.34 10.94
C VAL A 86 -9.04 -5.02 11.10
N ALA A 87 -8.38 -3.96 11.61
CA ALA A 87 -9.00 -2.65 11.80
C ALA A 87 -9.48 -2.03 10.48
N GLY A 88 -8.64 -2.04 9.43
CA GLY A 88 -9.04 -1.52 8.13
C GLY A 88 -10.03 -2.42 7.39
N ALA A 89 -9.87 -3.75 7.47
CA ALA A 89 -10.82 -4.70 6.89
C ALA A 89 -12.21 -4.57 7.54
N LEU A 90 -12.29 -4.38 8.86
CA LEU A 90 -13.53 -4.08 9.59
C LEU A 90 -14.18 -2.79 9.07
N LEU A 91 -13.39 -1.73 8.94
CA LEU A 91 -13.87 -0.45 8.43
C LEU A 91 -14.39 -0.58 6.99
N LEU A 92 -13.62 -1.25 6.12
CA LEU A 92 -13.97 -1.46 4.71
C LEU A 92 -15.19 -2.37 4.57
N LEU A 93 -15.28 -3.52 5.25
CA LEU A 93 -16.44 -4.41 5.16
C LEU A 93 -17.72 -3.79 5.70
N ARG A 94 -17.63 -2.92 6.72
CA ARG A 94 -18.80 -2.20 7.24
C ARG A 94 -19.30 -1.13 6.28
N ARG A 95 -18.39 -0.46 5.57
CA ARG A 95 -18.71 0.67 4.71
C ARG A 95 -18.89 0.29 3.24
N LEU A 96 -18.29 -0.81 2.80
CA LEU A 96 -18.37 -1.42 1.47
C LEU A 96 -18.76 -2.91 1.63
N PRO A 97 -19.99 -3.22 2.12
CA PRO A 97 -20.42 -4.60 2.24
C PRO A 97 -20.43 -5.28 0.87
N PRO A 98 -20.01 -6.56 0.75
CA PRO A 98 -19.96 -7.27 -0.53
C PRO A 98 -21.36 -7.75 -0.93
N VAL A 99 -22.16 -6.86 -1.52
CA VAL A 99 -23.50 -7.12 -2.05
C VAL A 99 -23.44 -7.06 -3.59
N GLN A 100 -24.45 -7.56 -4.30
CA GLN A 100 -24.49 -7.55 -5.77
C GLN A 100 -24.19 -6.14 -6.33
N GLY A 101 -23.02 -6.00 -6.99
CA GLY A 101 -22.50 -4.75 -7.57
C GLY A 101 -21.28 -4.14 -6.87
N SER A 102 -21.11 -4.33 -5.56
CA SER A 102 -19.96 -3.79 -4.79
C SER A 102 -18.86 -4.81 -4.52
N THR A 103 -19.12 -6.11 -4.72
CA THR A 103 -18.15 -7.20 -4.55
C THR A 103 -16.76 -6.94 -5.14
N PRO A 104 -16.60 -6.50 -6.42
CA PRO A 104 -15.27 -6.27 -6.96
C PRO A 104 -14.57 -5.10 -6.26
N ALA A 105 -15.30 -4.04 -5.89
CA ALA A 105 -14.73 -2.91 -5.17
C ALA A 105 -14.29 -3.31 -3.75
N THR A 106 -15.09 -4.13 -3.05
CA THR A 106 -14.71 -4.66 -1.73
C THR A 106 -13.47 -5.56 -1.84
N LEU A 107 -13.41 -6.44 -2.83
CA LEU A 107 -12.25 -7.31 -3.07
C LEU A 107 -10.98 -6.48 -3.32
N LEU A 108 -11.05 -5.53 -4.25
CA LEU A 108 -9.91 -4.67 -4.59
C LEU A 108 -9.48 -3.79 -3.42
N ALA A 109 -10.42 -3.25 -2.64
CA ALA A 109 -10.10 -2.45 -1.46
C ALA A 109 -9.40 -3.29 -0.38
N LEU A 110 -9.91 -4.49 -0.09
CA LEU A 110 -9.30 -5.40 0.89
C LEU A 110 -7.93 -5.90 0.43
N TRP A 111 -7.76 -6.17 -0.87
CA TRP A 111 -6.47 -6.52 -1.44
C TRP A 111 -5.47 -5.38 -1.30
N ALA A 112 -5.85 -4.16 -1.71
CA ALA A 112 -5.01 -2.97 -1.60
C ALA A 112 -4.68 -2.58 -0.15
N TRP A 113 -5.53 -2.97 0.82
CA TRP A 113 -5.27 -2.73 2.24
C TRP A 113 -4.18 -3.65 2.83
N ALA A 114 -3.92 -4.82 2.23
CA ALA A 114 -2.90 -5.74 2.71
C ALA A 114 -1.47 -5.14 2.72
N PRO A 115 -0.95 -4.57 1.61
CA PRO A 115 0.36 -3.91 1.62
C PRO A 115 0.40 -2.67 2.52
N VAL A 116 -0.73 -1.97 2.70
CA VAL A 116 -0.86 -0.85 3.64
C VAL A 116 -0.65 -1.32 5.08
N ALA A 117 -1.36 -2.36 5.50
CA ALA A 117 -1.21 -2.94 6.83
C ALA A 117 0.20 -3.47 7.09
N ALA A 118 0.83 -4.08 6.07
CA ALA A 118 2.22 -4.52 6.14
C ALA A 118 3.19 -3.36 6.30
N THR A 119 3.01 -2.28 5.53
CA THR A 119 3.83 -1.07 5.66
C THR A 119 3.73 -0.50 7.07
N LEU A 120 2.52 -0.37 7.62
CA LEU A 120 2.32 0.09 8.99
C LEU A 120 2.97 -0.86 10.02
N ALA A 121 2.81 -2.17 9.87
CA ALA A 121 3.44 -3.13 10.76
C ALA A 121 4.97 -3.06 10.76
N VAL A 122 5.55 -2.87 9.57
CA VAL A 122 6.98 -2.70 9.37
C VAL A 122 7.47 -1.39 9.97
N THR A 123 6.72 -0.29 9.84
CA THR A 123 7.04 1.00 10.49
C THR A 123 7.07 0.88 12.01
N VAL A 124 6.07 0.20 12.60
CA VAL A 124 5.99 0.06 14.06
C VAL A 124 7.08 -0.85 14.60
N SER A 125 7.48 -1.90 13.86
CA SER A 125 8.56 -2.80 14.29
C SER A 125 9.98 -2.28 14.02
N ALA A 126 10.13 -1.25 13.20
CA ALA A 126 11.44 -0.75 12.75
C ALA A 126 12.42 -0.39 13.89
N PRO A 127 12.02 0.27 15.00
CA PRO A 127 12.94 0.63 16.07
C PRO A 127 13.66 -0.57 16.70
N TRP A 128 12.92 -1.65 16.99
CA TRP A 128 13.48 -2.88 17.55
C TRP A 128 14.38 -3.61 16.55
N LEU A 129 14.02 -3.60 15.27
CA LEU A 129 14.85 -4.20 14.22
C LEU A 129 16.18 -3.47 14.05
N ILE A 130 16.18 -2.15 14.11
CA ILE A 130 17.39 -1.33 14.03
C ILE A 130 18.28 -1.63 15.24
N ALA A 131 17.71 -1.62 16.45
CA ALA A 131 18.43 -1.95 17.67
C ALA A 131 19.03 -3.37 17.64
N SER A 132 18.29 -4.35 17.09
CA SER A 132 18.72 -5.74 17.03
C SER A 132 19.95 -5.98 16.15
N ARG A 133 20.26 -5.07 15.22
CA ARG A 133 21.43 -5.19 14.35
C ARG A 133 22.72 -4.69 15.01
N GLY A 134 22.68 -4.18 16.24
CA GLY A 134 23.87 -3.75 16.98
C GLY A 134 24.62 -2.55 16.39
N HIS A 135 24.06 -1.89 15.39
CA HIS A 135 24.65 -0.68 14.83
C HIS A 135 24.24 0.51 15.70
N GLY A 136 25.17 1.04 16.50
CA GLY A 136 25.07 2.39 17.09
C GLY A 136 25.21 3.50 16.03
N SER A 137 24.59 3.28 14.86
CA SER A 137 24.76 4.09 13.66
C SER A 137 24.02 5.42 13.80
N PHE A 138 24.72 6.52 13.50
CA PHE A 138 24.17 7.88 13.44
C PHE A 138 23.13 8.09 12.32
N ARG A 139 22.77 7.06 11.54
CA ARG A 139 21.82 7.13 10.40
C ARG A 139 20.58 6.27 10.64
N VAL A 140 19.77 6.61 11.64
CA VAL A 140 18.55 5.84 11.97
C VAL A 140 17.47 6.05 10.92
N LEU A 141 17.30 7.27 10.41
CA LEU A 141 16.23 7.62 9.46
C LEU A 141 16.34 6.87 8.11
N PRO A 142 17.52 6.78 7.47
CA PRO A 142 17.68 5.96 6.26
C PRO A 142 17.40 4.46 6.50
N GLN A 143 17.76 3.95 7.69
CA GLN A 143 17.47 2.56 8.04
C GLN A 143 15.97 2.32 8.23
N VAL A 144 15.25 3.27 8.84
CA VAL A 144 13.78 3.21 8.91
C VAL A 144 13.19 3.21 7.50
N ALA A 145 13.62 4.10 6.61
CA ALA A 145 13.14 4.15 5.23
C ALA A 145 13.36 2.81 4.49
N SER A 146 14.55 2.24 4.60
CA SER A 146 14.89 0.93 4.01
C SER A 146 14.02 -0.20 4.58
N VAL A 147 13.78 -0.21 5.89
CA VAL A 147 12.91 -1.22 6.52
C VAL A 147 11.48 -1.07 5.99
N ILE A 148 10.94 0.14 5.92
CA ILE A 148 9.59 0.44 5.40
C ILE A 148 9.40 -0.07 3.96
N ALA A 149 10.37 0.20 3.08
CA ALA A 149 10.31 -0.20 1.67
C ALA A 149 10.25 -1.73 1.49
N SER A 150 10.78 -2.51 2.44
CA SER A 150 10.93 -3.97 2.32
C SER A 150 9.64 -4.78 2.55
N GLY A 151 8.57 -4.18 3.08
CA GLY A 151 7.36 -4.90 3.51
C GLY A 151 6.33 -5.18 2.39
N GLY A 152 6.33 -4.39 1.33
CA GLY A 152 5.27 -4.34 0.32
C GLY A 152 5.08 -5.64 -0.49
N PRO A 153 6.12 -6.18 -1.15
CA PRO A 153 6.00 -7.24 -2.15
C PRO A 153 5.22 -8.48 -1.70
N VAL A 154 5.63 -9.06 -0.56
CA VAL A 154 5.02 -10.28 -0.02
C VAL A 154 3.58 -10.05 0.40
N ALA A 155 3.29 -8.86 0.95
CA ALA A 155 1.95 -8.50 1.41
C ALA A 155 0.96 -8.30 0.25
N VAL A 156 1.42 -7.82 -0.92
CA VAL A 156 0.59 -7.73 -2.14
C VAL A 156 0.11 -9.13 -2.56
N VAL A 157 1.01 -10.11 -2.62
CA VAL A 157 0.69 -11.49 -3.01
C VAL A 157 -0.17 -12.18 -1.96
N ALA A 158 0.21 -12.07 -0.68
CA ALA A 158 -0.56 -12.65 0.41
C ALA A 158 -1.97 -12.03 0.51
N GLY A 159 -2.09 -10.72 0.27
CA GLY A 159 -3.36 -10.01 0.18
C GLY A 159 -4.25 -10.51 -0.94
N LEU A 160 -3.67 -10.83 -2.10
CA LEU A 160 -4.41 -11.33 -3.26
C LEU A 160 -5.09 -12.68 -2.96
N LEU A 161 -4.45 -13.52 -2.15
CA LEU A 161 -5.03 -14.79 -1.68
C LEU A 161 -6.03 -14.57 -0.54
N THR A 162 -5.77 -13.59 0.33
CA THR A 162 -6.58 -13.32 1.52
C THR A 162 -7.92 -12.65 1.19
N ALA A 163 -7.93 -11.69 0.26
CA ALA A 163 -9.11 -10.89 -0.05
C ALA A 163 -10.31 -11.72 -0.59
N PRO A 164 -10.14 -12.67 -1.52
CA PRO A 164 -11.22 -13.54 -1.99
C PRO A 164 -11.85 -14.36 -0.87
N VAL A 165 -11.02 -14.96 0.00
CA VAL A 165 -11.48 -15.75 1.15
C VAL A 165 -12.34 -14.88 2.08
N MET A 166 -11.89 -13.66 2.39
CA MET A 166 -12.67 -12.72 3.20
C MET A 166 -13.99 -12.33 2.54
N VAL A 167 -13.99 -12.04 1.24
CA VAL A 167 -15.21 -11.65 0.51
C VAL A 167 -16.21 -12.80 0.51
N VAL A 168 -15.76 -14.04 0.27
CA VAL A 168 -16.62 -15.24 0.33
C VAL A 168 -17.21 -15.40 1.72
N LEU A 169 -16.38 -15.35 2.77
CA LEU A 169 -16.84 -15.44 4.16
C LEU A 169 -17.82 -14.32 4.52
N ALA A 170 -17.52 -13.07 4.13
CA ALA A 170 -18.37 -11.93 4.39
C ALA A 170 -19.72 -12.05 3.67
N ARG A 171 -19.77 -12.61 2.45
CA ARG A 171 -21.03 -12.90 1.74
C ARG A 171 -21.82 -13.99 2.42
N VAL A 172 -21.18 -15.09 2.81
CA VAL A 172 -21.83 -16.19 3.55
C VAL A 172 -22.38 -15.72 4.89
N MET A 173 -21.68 -14.82 5.58
CA MET A 173 -22.12 -14.24 6.85
C MET A 173 -23.18 -13.14 6.71
N ASN A 174 -23.47 -12.71 5.47
CA ASN A 174 -24.44 -11.67 5.17
C ASN A 174 -25.63 -12.25 4.39
N VAL A 175 -26.19 -13.35 4.90
CA VAL A 175 -27.48 -13.90 4.47
C VAL A 175 -28.54 -12.84 4.72
N ASP A 176 -29.35 -12.55 3.69
CA ASP A 176 -30.38 -11.51 3.62
C ASP A 176 -29.89 -10.06 3.72
N PRO A 177 -29.10 -9.56 2.75
CA PRO A 177 -28.86 -8.14 2.65
C PRO A 177 -30.12 -7.49 2.07
N GLU A 178 -30.97 -6.95 2.95
CA GLU A 178 -31.91 -5.93 2.52
C GLU A 178 -31.11 -4.86 1.78
N PRO A 179 -31.47 -4.53 0.52
CA PRO A 179 -30.66 -3.65 -0.31
C PRO A 179 -30.61 -2.27 0.36
N LEU A 180 -29.47 -1.97 0.97
CA LEU A 180 -29.22 -0.66 1.57
C LEU A 180 -29.40 0.39 0.46
N PRO A 181 -30.20 1.45 0.69
CA PRO A 181 -30.43 2.47 -0.31
C PRO A 181 -29.07 3.07 -0.71
N ARG A 182 -28.70 2.91 -1.98
CA ARG A 182 -27.53 3.59 -2.53
C ARG A 182 -27.80 5.09 -2.47
N ARG A 183 -26.83 5.85 -1.98
CA ARG A 183 -26.95 7.29 -1.97
C ARG A 183 -26.73 7.77 -3.40
N ASP A 184 -27.78 8.28 -4.03
CA ASP A 184 -27.65 8.98 -5.30
C ASP A 184 -26.89 10.28 -5.08
N VAL A 185 -25.59 10.24 -5.37
CA VAL A 185 -24.73 11.42 -5.35
C VAL A 185 -24.81 12.06 -6.74
N PRO A 186 -25.12 13.37 -6.85
CA PRO A 186 -25.19 14.02 -8.15
C PRO A 186 -23.84 13.86 -8.88
N PRO A 187 -23.87 13.56 -10.19
CA PRO A 187 -22.68 13.16 -10.94
C PRO A 187 -21.61 14.25 -10.97
N LEU A 188 -22.02 15.52 -10.91
CA LEU A 188 -21.11 16.66 -10.91
C LEU A 188 -20.35 16.79 -9.58
N ALA A 189 -21.02 16.65 -8.44
CA ALA A 189 -20.37 16.65 -7.13
C ALA A 189 -19.36 15.51 -6.99
N ALA A 190 -19.71 14.31 -7.45
CA ALA A 190 -18.80 13.16 -7.46
C ALA A 190 -17.56 13.39 -8.34
N ARG A 191 -17.72 14.02 -9.51
CA ARG A 191 -16.60 14.36 -10.40
C ARG A 191 -15.70 15.44 -9.81
N LEU A 192 -16.26 16.49 -9.20
CA LEU A 192 -15.48 17.54 -8.54
C LEU A 192 -14.66 16.98 -7.39
N ALA A 193 -15.27 16.12 -6.58
CA ALA A 193 -14.59 15.49 -5.46
C ALA A 193 -13.47 14.54 -5.89
N ALA A 194 -13.73 13.72 -6.92
CA ALA A 194 -12.71 12.89 -7.52
C ALA A 194 -11.55 13.72 -8.07
N SER A 195 -11.84 14.81 -8.77
CA SER A 195 -10.83 15.68 -9.36
C SER A 195 -9.98 16.38 -8.28
N ALA A 196 -10.59 16.84 -7.18
CA ALA A 196 -9.87 17.43 -6.06
C ALA A 196 -8.96 16.41 -5.34
N GLY A 197 -9.45 15.19 -5.10
CA GLY A 197 -8.63 14.13 -4.52
C GLY A 197 -7.49 13.71 -5.46
N THR A 198 -7.77 13.54 -6.75
CA THR A 198 -6.73 13.21 -7.75
C THR A 198 -5.70 14.32 -7.90
N ALA A 199 -6.07 15.59 -7.78
CA ALA A 199 -5.13 16.71 -7.82
C ALA A 199 -4.10 16.64 -6.67
N VAL A 200 -4.51 16.21 -5.48
CA VAL A 200 -3.59 15.96 -4.34
C VAL A 200 -2.59 14.86 -4.68
N VAL A 201 -3.04 13.77 -5.30
CA VAL A 201 -2.16 12.66 -5.72
C VAL A 201 -1.23 13.09 -6.86
N ALA A 202 -1.73 13.87 -7.81
CA ALA A 202 -0.95 14.42 -8.91
C ALA A 202 0.14 15.39 -8.43
N LEU A 203 -0.14 16.17 -7.37
CA LEU A 203 0.86 17.04 -6.74
C LEU A 203 2.07 16.24 -6.25
N SER A 204 1.84 15.10 -5.59
CA SER A 204 2.92 14.21 -5.18
C SER A 204 3.66 13.61 -6.38
N LEU A 205 2.93 13.03 -7.34
CA LEU A 205 3.50 12.35 -8.50
C LEU A 205 4.29 13.25 -9.47
N VAL A 206 3.86 14.50 -9.65
CA VAL A 206 4.44 15.39 -10.65
C VAL A 206 5.33 16.45 -10.03
N VAL A 207 4.86 17.12 -8.97
CA VAL A 207 5.57 18.27 -8.39
C VAL A 207 6.61 17.82 -7.38
N LEU A 208 6.22 17.04 -6.37
CA LEU A 208 7.16 16.58 -5.34
C LEU A 208 8.16 15.58 -5.91
N SER A 209 7.68 14.69 -6.78
CA SER A 209 8.50 13.70 -7.48
C SER A 209 9.33 14.29 -8.63
N TYR A 210 9.21 15.59 -8.94
CA TYR A 210 10.08 16.24 -9.93
C TYR A 210 11.54 16.18 -9.47
N GLN A 211 12.46 15.71 -10.31
CA GLN A 211 13.87 15.47 -9.95
C GLN A 211 14.50 16.60 -9.12
N SER A 212 14.32 17.86 -9.50
CA SER A 212 14.88 18.99 -8.75
C SER A 212 14.26 19.15 -7.36
N VAL A 213 12.94 18.95 -7.23
CA VAL A 213 12.22 19.05 -5.95
C VAL A 213 12.53 17.85 -5.07
N ALA A 214 12.54 16.64 -5.64
CA ALA A 214 12.92 15.41 -4.95
C ALA A 214 14.37 15.48 -4.43
N ALA A 215 15.30 15.96 -5.25
CA ALA A 215 16.69 16.18 -4.84
C ALA A 215 16.79 17.24 -3.75
N TRP A 216 16.03 18.32 -3.85
CA TRP A 216 15.95 19.34 -2.80
C TRP A 216 15.42 18.76 -1.49
N ILE A 217 14.31 18.01 -1.50
CA ILE A 217 13.75 17.34 -0.31
C ILE A 217 14.79 16.42 0.34
N GLN A 218 15.59 15.72 -0.46
CA GLN A 218 16.62 14.79 0.02
C GLN A 218 17.84 15.51 0.61
N THR A 219 18.23 16.66 0.06
CA THR A 219 19.49 17.35 0.39
C THR A 219 19.33 18.58 1.30
N SER A 220 18.11 19.08 1.50
CA SER A 220 17.85 20.31 2.29
C SER A 220 18.09 20.18 3.78
N PHE A 221 18.30 18.96 4.28
CA PHE A 221 18.49 18.68 5.70
C PHE A 221 19.87 18.09 5.97
N PRO A 222 20.98 18.84 5.76
CA PRO A 222 22.30 18.44 6.22
C PRO A 222 22.31 18.58 7.75
N GLY A 223 22.40 17.47 8.45
CA GLY A 223 22.52 17.44 9.91
C GLY A 223 23.59 16.45 10.33
N GLU A 224 24.14 16.61 11.53
CA GLU A 224 24.98 15.61 12.18
C GLU A 224 24.20 15.03 13.37
N GLY A 225 24.11 13.70 13.48
CA GLY A 225 23.47 13.00 14.61
C GLY A 225 22.43 11.94 14.22
N LEU A 226 21.84 11.24 15.20
CA LEU A 226 20.95 10.08 14.99
C LEU A 226 19.73 10.32 14.08
N LEU A 227 19.24 11.56 14.03
CA LEU A 227 18.13 12.03 13.18
C LEU A 227 18.61 12.90 12.00
N SER A 228 19.91 12.84 11.68
CA SER A 228 20.44 13.41 10.46
C SER A 228 19.87 12.67 9.24
N GLU A 229 19.71 13.40 8.14
CA GLU A 229 19.28 12.85 6.84
C GLU A 229 17.82 12.33 6.81
N PRO A 230 16.81 13.16 7.14
CA PRO A 230 15.40 12.80 6.94
C PRO A 230 15.06 12.62 5.46
N GLY A 231 15.94 13.00 4.54
CA GLY A 231 15.73 12.96 3.10
C GLY A 231 15.21 11.62 2.58
N ASP A 232 15.78 10.50 3.02
CA ASP A 232 15.34 9.17 2.60
C ASP A 232 13.95 8.79 3.14
N LEU A 233 13.66 9.20 4.37
CA LEU A 233 12.35 8.97 4.97
C LEU A 233 11.29 9.86 4.32
N LEU A 234 11.59 11.14 4.10
CA LEU A 234 10.72 12.06 3.37
C LEU A 234 10.49 11.57 1.94
N ARG A 235 11.53 11.05 1.27
CA ARG A 235 11.41 10.43 -0.06
C ARG A 235 10.38 9.31 -0.05
N GLU A 236 10.49 8.41 0.92
CA GLU A 236 9.62 7.23 1.03
C GLU A 236 8.15 7.59 1.31
N TRP A 237 7.92 8.62 2.14
CA TRP A 237 6.57 9.04 2.55
C TRP A 237 5.95 10.14 1.67
N LEU A 238 6.75 10.84 0.85
CA LEU A 238 6.25 11.96 0.05
C LEU A 238 6.23 11.69 -1.46
N LEU A 239 7.10 10.82 -1.96
CA LEU A 239 7.27 10.63 -3.40
C LEU A 239 6.56 9.34 -3.84
N LEU A 240 5.46 9.50 -4.56
CA LEU A 240 4.74 8.38 -5.18
C LEU A 240 5.47 7.79 -6.39
N GLY A 241 6.41 8.54 -6.98
CA GLY A 241 7.19 8.09 -8.13
C GLY A 241 8.42 8.95 -8.37
N ALA A 242 8.95 8.87 -9.60
CA ALA A 242 10.06 9.69 -10.07
C ALA A 242 9.65 10.40 -11.36
N TRP A 243 9.60 11.73 -11.33
CA TRP A 243 9.26 12.55 -12.48
C TRP A 243 10.48 13.29 -13.00
N SER A 244 10.79 13.08 -14.28
CA SER A 244 11.95 13.65 -14.96
C SER A 244 11.55 14.24 -16.30
N GLY A 245 12.25 15.29 -16.73
CA GLY A 245 12.12 15.81 -18.09
C GLY A 245 12.62 14.80 -19.14
N PRO A 246 12.26 15.00 -20.43
CA PRO A 246 12.83 14.20 -21.51
C PRO A 246 14.35 14.35 -21.50
N SER A 247 15.06 13.22 -21.41
CA SER A 247 16.52 13.16 -21.41
C SER A 247 17.04 12.85 -22.83
N THR A 248 18.26 12.33 -22.95
CA THR A 248 18.86 11.92 -24.23
C THR A 248 18.16 10.71 -24.88
N ALA A 249 17.21 10.07 -24.19
CA ALA A 249 16.42 8.97 -24.73
C ALA A 249 15.39 9.48 -25.77
N PRO A 250 14.96 8.63 -26.71
CA PRO A 250 13.88 8.96 -27.65
C PRO A 250 12.64 9.45 -26.90
N LEU A 251 12.02 10.53 -27.41
CA LEU A 251 10.83 11.13 -26.81
C LEU A 251 9.66 10.13 -26.70
N GLY A 252 9.59 9.16 -27.61
CA GLY A 252 8.62 8.07 -27.56
C GLY A 252 8.74 7.21 -26.31
N ASP A 253 9.96 6.82 -25.93
CA ASP A 253 10.21 5.98 -24.75
C ASP A 253 9.86 6.73 -23.45
N TRP A 254 10.18 8.03 -23.42
CA TRP A 254 9.79 8.90 -22.31
C TRP A 254 8.26 9.01 -22.20
N LEU A 255 7.56 9.24 -23.31
CA LEU A 255 6.08 9.31 -23.31
C LEU A 255 5.47 7.98 -22.87
N LEU A 256 5.96 6.86 -23.40
CA LEU A 256 5.47 5.52 -23.10
C LEU A 256 5.65 5.19 -21.61
N TYR A 257 6.78 5.55 -21.01
CA TYR A 257 7.00 5.44 -19.57
C TYR A 257 6.00 6.27 -18.75
N ARG A 258 5.62 7.47 -19.23
CA ARG A 258 4.67 8.38 -18.58
C ARG A 258 3.21 7.97 -18.74
N VAL A 259 2.89 7.11 -19.70
CA VAL A 259 1.54 6.51 -19.81
C VAL A 259 1.17 5.80 -18.52
N ALA A 260 2.12 5.16 -17.83
CA ALA A 260 1.88 4.48 -16.56
C ALA A 260 1.41 5.45 -15.45
N ASP A 261 1.98 6.65 -15.38
CA ASP A 261 1.56 7.69 -14.43
C ASP A 261 0.15 8.22 -14.75
N VAL A 262 -0.18 8.35 -16.04
CA VAL A 262 -1.53 8.73 -16.48
C VAL A 262 -2.55 7.64 -16.14
N VAL A 263 -2.20 6.37 -16.33
CA VAL A 263 -3.03 5.23 -15.95
C VAL A 263 -3.25 5.21 -14.44
N MET A 264 -2.22 5.45 -13.63
CA MET A 264 -2.37 5.58 -12.17
C MET A 264 -3.37 6.67 -11.81
N LEU A 265 -3.23 7.88 -12.35
CA LEU A 265 -4.13 9.00 -12.07
C LEU A 265 -5.56 8.71 -12.55
N ALA A 266 -5.72 8.06 -13.69
CA ALA A 266 -7.01 7.66 -14.23
C ALA A 266 -7.71 6.63 -13.33
N VAL A 267 -6.98 5.61 -12.85
CA VAL A 267 -7.49 4.61 -11.90
C VAL A 267 -7.90 5.28 -10.59
N VAL A 268 -7.06 6.17 -10.05
CA VAL A 268 -7.36 6.91 -8.80
C VAL A 268 -8.61 7.78 -8.97
N TRP A 269 -8.68 8.56 -10.05
CA TRP A 269 -9.83 9.41 -10.34
C TRP A 269 -11.12 8.60 -10.50
N TRP A 270 -11.04 7.50 -11.24
CA TRP A 270 -12.18 6.61 -11.44
C TRP A 270 -12.65 5.99 -10.13
N ALA A 271 -11.74 5.47 -9.31
CA ALA A 271 -12.05 4.90 -8.01
C ALA A 271 -12.65 5.95 -7.06
N LEU A 272 -12.07 7.14 -6.96
CA LEU A 272 -12.58 8.24 -6.14
C LEU A 272 -13.95 8.74 -6.60
N ARG A 273 -14.23 8.67 -7.91
CA ARG A 273 -15.55 9.01 -8.47
C ARG A 273 -16.61 7.99 -8.08
N LEU A 274 -16.26 6.71 -8.02
CA LEU A 274 -17.19 5.64 -7.66
C LEU A 274 -17.37 5.50 -6.14
N LEU A 275 -16.34 5.82 -5.36
CA LEU A 275 -16.30 5.60 -3.91
C LEU A 275 -17.53 6.13 -3.15
N PRO A 276 -18.02 7.37 -3.40
CA PRO A 276 -19.15 7.93 -2.65
C PRO A 276 -20.46 7.18 -2.90
N GLY A 277 -20.65 6.62 -4.10
CA GLY A 277 -21.82 5.82 -4.44
C GLY A 277 -21.73 4.35 -4.01
N LEU A 278 -20.51 3.85 -3.81
CA LEU A 278 -20.26 2.49 -3.32
C LEU A 278 -20.33 2.40 -1.79
N LEU A 279 -19.95 3.46 -1.08
CA LEU A 279 -19.96 3.51 0.37
C LEU A 279 -21.39 3.62 0.91
N THR A 280 -21.68 2.88 1.98
CA THR A 280 -22.93 3.05 2.74
C THR A 280 -23.00 4.41 3.43
N GLU A 281 -21.85 4.98 3.80
CA GLU A 281 -21.74 6.32 4.36
C GLU A 281 -20.37 6.94 4.04
N ALA A 282 -20.38 8.11 3.39
CA ALA A 282 -19.19 8.87 3.02
C ALA A 282 -18.59 9.65 4.22
N THR A 283 -18.19 8.89 5.24
CA THR A 283 -17.46 9.44 6.39
C THR A 283 -15.99 9.74 6.02
N ALA A 284 -15.38 10.73 6.68
CA ALA A 284 -13.97 11.06 6.48
C ALA A 284 -13.02 9.85 6.58
N PRO A 285 -13.09 8.97 7.60
CA PRO A 285 -12.19 7.81 7.68
C PRO A 285 -12.46 6.76 6.59
N ALA A 286 -13.72 6.59 6.17
CA ALA A 286 -14.05 5.65 5.10
C ALA A 286 -13.55 6.12 3.73
N MET A 287 -13.69 7.41 3.47
CA MET A 287 -13.18 8.04 2.25
C MET A 287 -11.65 8.10 2.24
N ALA A 288 -11.00 8.37 3.39
CA ALA A 288 -9.54 8.30 3.51
C ALA A 288 -9.01 6.89 3.26
N ALA A 289 -9.57 5.87 3.93
CA ALA A 289 -9.16 4.48 3.72
C ALA A 289 -9.42 4.02 2.27
N GLY A 290 -10.57 4.35 1.70
CA GLY A 290 -10.89 4.04 0.31
C GLY A 290 -10.00 4.76 -0.70
N ALA A 291 -9.63 6.01 -0.43
CA ALA A 291 -8.69 6.77 -1.25
C ALA A 291 -7.26 6.21 -1.16
N VAL A 292 -6.81 5.78 0.02
CA VAL A 292 -5.55 5.03 0.18
C VAL A 292 -5.59 3.76 -0.67
N CYS A 293 -6.65 2.95 -0.55
CA CYS A 293 -6.83 1.76 -1.39
C CYS A 293 -6.80 2.11 -2.89
N ALA A 294 -7.47 3.19 -3.31
CA ALA A 294 -7.47 3.66 -4.69
C ALA A 294 -6.07 4.06 -5.18
N THR A 295 -5.30 4.78 -4.36
CA THR A 295 -3.90 5.15 -4.69
C THR A 295 -2.99 3.95 -4.80
N VAL A 296 -3.14 2.96 -3.91
CA VAL A 296 -2.38 1.71 -3.98
C VAL A 296 -2.75 0.90 -5.23
N LEU A 297 -4.03 0.83 -5.59
CA LEU A 297 -4.46 0.19 -6.85
C LEU A 297 -3.91 0.92 -8.08
N GLY A 298 -3.87 2.24 -8.05
CA GLY A 298 -3.24 3.05 -9.11
C GLY A 298 -1.74 2.78 -9.25
N LEU A 299 -1.02 2.70 -8.13
CA LEU A 299 0.40 2.32 -8.11
C LEU A 299 0.62 0.92 -8.69
N LEU A 300 -0.18 -0.06 -8.27
CA LEU A 300 -0.09 -1.43 -8.79
C LEU A 300 -0.41 -1.49 -10.29
N ALA A 301 -1.38 -0.72 -10.77
CA ALA A 301 -1.69 -0.63 -12.20
C ALA A 301 -0.53 -0.02 -13.00
N SER A 302 0.11 1.03 -12.48
CA SER A 302 1.30 1.63 -13.09
C SER A 302 2.48 0.65 -13.11
N GLN A 303 2.74 -0.06 -12.00
CA GLN A 303 3.79 -1.07 -11.90
C GLN A 303 3.58 -2.24 -12.87
N LEU A 304 2.33 -2.70 -13.04
CA LEU A 304 1.99 -3.72 -14.04
C LEU A 304 2.21 -3.23 -15.47
N LEU A 305 1.93 -1.96 -15.75
CA LEU A 305 2.20 -1.40 -17.08
C LEU A 305 3.69 -1.25 -17.34
N HIS A 306 4.47 -0.73 -16.37
CA HIS A 306 5.93 -0.68 -16.47
C HIS A 306 6.52 -2.06 -16.70
N TRP A 307 5.99 -3.08 -16.03
CA TRP A 307 6.40 -4.47 -16.30
C TRP A 307 6.08 -4.89 -17.74
N ALA A 308 4.88 -4.60 -18.25
CA ALA A 308 4.52 -4.95 -19.61
C ALA A 308 5.38 -4.23 -20.68
N THR A 309 5.92 -3.05 -20.36
CA THR A 309 6.71 -2.23 -21.28
C THR A 309 8.21 -2.43 -21.15
N ASP A 310 8.71 -2.82 -19.98
CA ASP A 310 10.13 -3.03 -19.75
C ASP A 310 10.57 -4.44 -20.19
N ASP A 311 11.52 -4.52 -21.12
CA ASP A 311 12.12 -5.77 -21.61
C ASP A 311 13.00 -6.51 -20.57
N THR A 312 12.92 -6.07 -19.30
CA THR A 312 13.77 -6.47 -18.17
C THR A 312 13.59 -7.91 -17.71
N THR A 313 12.53 -8.59 -18.16
CA THR A 313 12.30 -10.02 -17.89
C THR A 313 13.44 -10.91 -18.40
N THR A 314 14.12 -10.48 -19.46
CA THR A 314 15.25 -11.20 -20.07
C THR A 314 16.57 -11.04 -19.30
N VAL A 315 16.71 -9.98 -18.48
CA VAL A 315 17.99 -9.60 -17.84
C VAL A 315 18.00 -9.83 -16.33
N ARG A 316 16.86 -9.77 -15.64
CA ARG A 316 16.82 -9.72 -14.16
C ARG A 316 15.94 -10.80 -13.50
N GLY A 317 15.37 -11.70 -14.30
CA GLY A 317 14.56 -12.85 -13.86
C GLY A 317 13.17 -12.48 -13.26
N PRO A 318 12.26 -13.46 -13.11
CA PRO A 318 10.86 -13.21 -12.73
C PRO A 318 10.68 -12.71 -11.28
N VAL A 319 11.66 -12.94 -10.40
CA VAL A 319 11.60 -12.52 -8.99
C VAL A 319 11.78 -11.01 -8.85
N SER A 320 12.51 -10.37 -9.77
CA SER A 320 12.69 -8.91 -9.79
C SER A 320 11.36 -8.16 -10.01
N LEU A 321 10.41 -8.81 -10.69
CA LEU A 321 9.07 -8.28 -10.97
C LEU A 321 8.23 -8.16 -9.70
N VAL A 322 8.37 -9.12 -8.79
CA VAL A 322 7.66 -9.12 -7.51
C VAL A 322 8.33 -8.14 -6.54
N ALA A 323 9.65 -7.98 -6.61
CA ALA A 323 10.41 -7.12 -5.70
C ALA A 323 10.02 -5.63 -5.79
N GLY A 324 9.51 -5.17 -6.94
CA GLY A 324 9.01 -3.80 -7.10
C GLY A 324 7.57 -3.57 -6.61
N LEU A 325 6.79 -4.65 -6.39
CA LEU A 325 5.38 -4.54 -6.02
C LEU A 325 5.22 -3.95 -4.62
N GLY A 326 4.34 -2.95 -4.51
CA GLY A 326 4.12 -2.27 -3.23
C GLY A 326 5.18 -1.20 -2.89
N GLY A 327 6.08 -0.88 -3.83
CA GLY A 327 6.84 0.38 -3.77
C GLY A 327 5.89 1.59 -3.79
N GLY A 328 6.19 2.62 -3.02
CA GLY A 328 5.39 3.85 -2.93
C GLY A 328 4.14 3.77 -2.05
N VAL A 329 3.87 2.63 -1.40
CA VAL A 329 2.74 2.48 -0.45
C VAL A 329 2.79 3.48 0.73
N PRO A 330 3.94 3.84 1.32
CA PRO A 330 4.01 4.86 2.36
C PRO A 330 3.56 6.25 1.84
N ALA A 331 3.95 6.63 0.63
CA ALA A 331 3.45 7.83 -0.02
C ALA A 331 1.96 7.74 -0.40
N ALA A 332 1.46 6.55 -0.75
CA ALA A 332 0.04 6.31 -0.96
C ALA A 332 -0.78 6.45 0.33
N LEU A 333 -0.21 6.08 1.47
CA LEU A 333 -0.81 6.30 2.79
C LEU A 333 -1.01 7.79 3.09
N THR A 334 0.00 8.62 2.85
CA THR A 334 -0.08 10.07 3.11
C THR A 334 -0.98 10.77 2.09
N PHE A 335 -0.66 10.67 0.80
CA PHE A 335 -1.40 11.38 -0.24
C PHE A 335 -2.78 10.79 -0.48
N GLY A 336 -2.96 9.48 -0.33
CA GLY A 336 -4.28 8.84 -0.40
C GLY A 336 -5.19 9.30 0.74
N ALA A 337 -4.68 9.39 1.99
CA ALA A 337 -5.48 9.88 3.11
C ALA A 337 -5.88 11.35 2.92
N VAL A 338 -4.93 12.22 2.52
CA VAL A 338 -5.20 13.63 2.24
C VAL A 338 -6.17 13.79 1.06
N ALA A 339 -6.01 13.00 -0.01
CA ALA A 339 -6.91 12.99 -1.15
C ALA A 339 -8.35 12.59 -0.75
N GLY A 340 -8.50 11.57 0.10
CA GLY A 340 -9.81 11.16 0.61
C GLY A 340 -10.47 12.24 1.46
N ILE A 341 -9.71 12.93 2.31
CA ILE A 341 -10.21 14.08 3.10
C ILE A 341 -10.65 15.22 2.18
N ALA A 342 -9.82 15.58 1.20
CA ALA A 342 -10.13 16.62 0.21
C ALA A 342 -11.40 16.27 -0.58
N ALA A 343 -11.57 15.01 -0.99
CA ALA A 343 -12.77 14.52 -1.67
C ALA A 343 -14.03 14.62 -0.77
N VAL A 344 -13.95 14.27 0.52
CA VAL A 344 -15.11 14.43 1.43
C VAL A 344 -15.49 15.89 1.61
N VAL A 345 -14.50 16.75 1.83
CA VAL A 345 -14.73 18.18 2.06
C VAL A 345 -15.41 18.79 0.82
N THR A 346 -14.92 18.47 -0.38
CA THR A 346 -15.50 18.94 -1.63
C THR A 346 -16.91 18.38 -1.89
N LEU A 347 -17.18 17.11 -1.59
CA LEU A 347 -18.54 16.55 -1.64
C LEU A 347 -19.51 17.31 -0.74
N ARG A 348 -19.09 17.60 0.50
CA ARG A 348 -19.91 18.33 1.48
C ARG A 348 -20.17 19.77 1.06
N LEU A 349 -19.19 20.41 0.42
CA LEU A 349 -19.33 21.78 -0.10
C LEU A 349 -20.23 21.84 -1.33
N ALA A 350 -20.10 20.87 -2.25
CA ALA A 350 -20.94 20.79 -3.44
C ALA A 350 -22.41 20.52 -3.08
N GLY A 351 -22.68 19.55 -2.20
CA GLY A 351 -24.06 19.23 -1.79
C GLY A 351 -24.77 20.34 -1.01
N ARG A 352 -24.03 21.28 -0.39
CA ARG A 352 -24.62 22.47 0.25
C ARG A 352 -25.08 23.53 -0.75
N ARG A 353 -24.44 23.61 -1.92
CA ARG A 353 -24.83 24.57 -2.97
C ARG A 353 -26.13 24.13 -3.63
N ASP A 354 -26.26 22.84 -3.94
CA ASP A 354 -27.49 22.28 -4.53
C ASP A 354 -28.73 22.51 -3.64
N THR A 355 -28.59 22.47 -2.31
CA THR A 355 -29.69 22.77 -1.38
C THR A 355 -30.01 24.25 -1.25
N ALA A 356 -29.05 25.14 -1.52
CA ALA A 356 -29.26 26.58 -1.47
C ALA A 356 -29.92 27.09 -2.77
N ASP A 357 -29.50 26.55 -3.91
CA ASP A 357 -30.08 26.89 -5.23
C ASP A 357 -31.51 26.34 -5.40
N ALA A 358 -31.88 25.27 -4.69
CA ALA A 358 -33.25 24.75 -4.69
C ALA A 358 -34.22 25.50 -3.75
N ALA A 359 -33.70 26.38 -2.90
CA ALA A 359 -34.48 27.12 -1.90
C ALA A 359 -34.61 28.63 -2.21
N GLY A 360 -34.04 29.09 -3.32
CA GLY A 360 -34.17 30.46 -3.85
C GLY A 360 -35.03 30.50 -5.10
#